data_AF-A0A2M8BGU0-F1
#
_entry.id   AF-A0A2M8BGU0-F1
#
_cell.length_a   1.000
_cell.length_b   1.000
_cell.length_c   1.000
_cell.angle_alpha   90.00
_cell.angle_beta   90.00
_cell.angle_gamma   90.00
#
_symmetry.space_group_name_H-M   'P 1'
#
loop_
_entity.id
_entity.type
_entity.pdbx_description
1 polymer ?
#
loop_
_entity_poly.entity_id
_entity_poly.type
_entity_poly.pdbx_seq_one_letter_code
_entity_poly.pdbx_strand_id
1 'polypeptide(L)' 'MHDSLALKNTTTDFKRTLSLVQGLPFDMAREQYAKAVQMGLIQRSMLAWAKFERQIDMLEKITLGPWARRV' A
#
# COMPACT_ATOMS: atom_id res chain seq x y z
N MET A 1 -17.26 6.30 -33.77
CA MET A 1 -17.16 5.22 -32.75
C MET A 1 -15.82 5.28 -31.99
N HIS A 2 -15.30 6.48 -31.68
CA HIS A 2 -13.95 6.67 -31.08
C HIS A 2 -13.98 7.33 -29.69
N ASP A 3 -15.04 8.07 -29.34
CA ASP A 3 -15.13 8.82 -28.06
C ASP A 3 -15.31 7.95 -26.81
N SER A 4 -15.86 6.73 -26.97
CA SER A 4 -16.12 5.81 -25.85
C SER A 4 -14.89 5.06 -25.36
N LEU A 5 -13.78 5.04 -26.12
CA LEU A 5 -12.51 4.45 -25.69
C LEU A 5 -11.68 5.43 -24.85
N ALA A 6 -11.68 6.72 -25.19
CA ALA A 6 -10.98 7.75 -24.43
C ALA A 6 -11.53 7.87 -23.00
N LEU A 7 -12.86 7.87 -22.83
CA LEU A 7 -13.52 7.98 -21.52
C LEU A 7 -13.20 6.80 -20.56
N LYS A 8 -13.01 5.60 -21.13
CA LYS A 8 -12.69 4.39 -20.36
C LYS A 8 -11.27 4.43 -19.81
N ASN A 9 -10.33 4.96 -20.58
CA ASN A 9 -8.92 5.06 -20.19
C ASN A 9 -8.78 6.06 -19.04
N THR A 10 -9.38 7.25 -19.15
CA THR A 10 -9.34 8.26 -18.08
C THR A 10 -9.95 7.76 -16.76
N THR A 11 -11.03 6.98 -16.85
CA THR A 11 -11.67 6.39 -15.67
C THR A 11 -10.79 5.32 -15.01
N THR A 12 -10.03 4.57 -15.80
CA THR A 12 -9.11 3.54 -15.32
C THR A 12 -7.88 4.17 -14.68
N ASP A 13 -7.35 5.23 -15.30
CA ASP A 13 -6.22 6.01 -14.79
C ASP A 13 -6.58 6.71 -13.48
N PHE A 14 -7.77 7.31 -13.41
CA PHE A 14 -8.25 7.92 -12.16
C PHE A 14 -8.38 6.90 -11.03
N LYS A 15 -8.95 5.72 -11.30
CA LYS A 15 -9.04 4.63 -10.32
C LYS A 15 -7.67 4.15 -9.86
N ARG A 16 -6.69 4.07 -10.76
CA ARG A 16 -5.30 3.69 -10.43
C ARG A 16 -4.60 4.75 -9.60
N THR A 17 -4.75 6.03 -9.94
CA THR A 17 -4.16 7.11 -9.17
C THR A 17 -4.78 7.20 -7.78
N LEU A 18 -6.11 7.04 -7.68
CA LEU A 18 -6.80 6.98 -6.39
C LEU A 18 -6.34 5.76 -5.57
N SER A 19 -6.10 4.61 -6.22
CA SER A 19 -5.60 3.42 -5.54
C SER A 19 -4.15 3.54 -5.08
N LEU A 20 -3.32 4.30 -5.79
CA LEU A 20 -1.97 4.63 -5.35
C LEU A 20 -1.99 5.61 -4.17
N VAL A 21 -2.79 6.68 -4.27
CA VAL A 21 -2.88 7.70 -3.21
C VAL A 21 -3.37 7.12 -1.88
N GLN A 22 -4.30 6.16 -1.92
CA GLN A 22 -4.76 5.47 -0.70
C GLN A 22 -3.71 4.46 -0.14
N GLY A 23 -2.79 3.97 -0.98
CA GLY A 23 -1.71 3.04 -0.57
C GLY A 23 -0.48 3.75 0.00
N LEU A 24 -0.20 4.98 -0.47
CA LEU A 24 0.92 5.82 -0.02
C LEU A 24 1.14 5.88 1.51
N PRO A 25 0.11 6.07 2.37
CA PRO A 25 0.34 6.12 3.81
C PRO A 25 0.89 4.79 4.38
N PHE A 26 0.46 3.65 3.84
CA PHE A 26 0.91 2.33 4.28
C PHE A 26 2.32 2.02 3.80
N ASP A 27 2.65 2.44 2.57
CA ASP A 27 4.00 2.30 2.03
C ASP A 27 5.01 3.17 2.79
N MET A 28 4.65 4.41 3.13
CA MET A 28 5.49 5.25 3.98
C MET A 28 5.73 4.64 5.36
N ALA A 29 4.71 4.05 5.99
CA ALA A 29 4.85 3.38 7.28
C ALA A 29 5.81 2.17 7.18
N ARG A 30 5.73 1.41 6.09
CA ARG A 30 6.60 0.27 5.79
C ARG A 30 8.05 0.72 5.59
N GLU A 31 8.29 1.82 4.87
CA GLU A 31 9.62 2.40 4.71
C GLU A 31 10.22 2.95 6.01
N GLN A 32 9.42 3.65 6.83
CA GLN A 32 9.89 4.17 8.11
C GLN A 32 10.31 3.05 9.06
N TYR A 33 9.55 1.96 9.09
CA TYR A 33 9.92 0.77 9.85
C TYR A 33 11.23 0.14 9.34
N ALA A 34 11.38 0.00 8.03
CA ALA A 34 12.61 -0.51 7.43
C ALA A 34 13.83 0.35 7.78
N LYS A 35 13.70 1.69 7.72
CA LYS A 35 14.74 2.63 8.13
C LYS A 35 15.06 2.53 9.62
N ALA A 36 14.04 2.38 10.48
CA ALA A 36 14.24 2.21 11.92
C ALA A 36 14.96 0.89 12.28
N VAL A 37 14.68 -0.20 11.55
CA VAL A 37 15.42 -1.47 11.66
C VAL A 37 16.85 -1.33 11.12
N GLN A 38 17.05 -0.60 10.03
CA GLN A 38 18.38 -0.35 9.46
C GLN A 38 19.27 0.47 10.40
N MET A 39 18.71 1.48 11.06
CA MET A 39 19.39 2.31 12.06
C MET A 39 19.57 1.60 13.41
N GLY A 40 19.06 0.37 13.58
CA GLY A 40 19.17 -0.40 14.83
C GLY A 40 18.29 0.10 15.97
N LEU A 41 17.35 1.01 15.69
CA LEU A 41 16.38 1.53 16.66
C LEU A 41 15.31 0.48 17.03
N ILE A 42 15.07 -0.47 16.12
CA ILE A 42 14.15 -1.58 16.30
C ILE A 42 14.97 -2.88 16.31
N GLN A 43 14.66 -3.76 17.27
CA GLN A 43 15.33 -5.04 17.41
C GLN A 43 15.21 -5.85 16.10
N ARG A 44 16.35 -6.22 15.50
CA ARG A 44 16.44 -7.07 14.28
C ARG A 44 16.03 -8.52 14.58
N SER A 45 14.79 -8.70 15.00
CA SER A 45 14.16 -10.02 15.13
C SER A 45 13.31 -10.28 13.90
N MET A 46 13.63 -11.35 13.16
CA MET A 46 12.78 -11.82 12.07
C MET A 46 11.33 -12.04 12.52
N LEU A 47 11.13 -12.49 13.77
CA LEU A 47 9.81 -12.74 14.33
C LEU A 47 9.03 -11.44 14.59
N ALA A 48 9.72 -10.39 15.06
CA ALA A 48 9.11 -9.08 15.27
C ALA A 48 8.72 -8.42 13.94
N TRP A 49 9.58 -8.55 12.93
CA TRP A 49 9.31 -8.08 11.58
C TRP A 49 8.09 -8.77 10.96
N ALA A 50 8.02 -10.11 11.05
CA ALA A 50 6.87 -10.87 10.55
C ALA A 50 5.55 -10.50 11.27
N LYS A 51 5.61 -10.24 12.58
CA LYS A 51 4.43 -9.79 13.34
C LYS A 51 3.98 -8.39 12.91
N PHE A 52 4.93 -7.48 12.70
CA PHE A 52 4.66 -6.12 12.22
C PHE A 52 4.03 -6.13 10.82
N GLU A 53 4.61 -6.87 9.87
CA GLU A 53 4.05 -7.02 8.52
C GLU A 53 2.61 -7.53 8.56
N ARG A 54 2.34 -8.54 9.40
CA ARG A 54 0.99 -9.10 9.53
C ARG A 54 -0.01 -8.11 10.11
N GLN A 55 0.42 -7.22 11.01
CA GLN A 55 -0.42 -6.14 11.53
C GLN A 55 -0.70 -5.07 10.47
N ILE A 56 0.31 -4.69 9.69
CA ILE A 56 0.15 -3.75 8.58
C ILE A 56 -0.75 -4.33 7.49
N ASP A 57 -0.55 -5.58 7.08
CA ASP A 57 -1.40 -6.27 6.09
C ASP A 57 -2.85 -6.41 6.57
N MET A 58 -3.08 -6.66 7.86
CA MET A 58 -4.43 -6.66 8.43
C MET A 58 -5.06 -5.27 8.39
N LEU A 59 -4.30 -4.24 8.76
CA LEU A 59 -4.77 -2.85 8.74
C LEU A 59 -5.09 -2.39 7.32
N GLU A 60 -4.22 -2.73 6.36
CA GLU A 60 -4.39 -2.44 4.94
C GLU A 60 -5.67 -3.10 4.39
N LYS A 61 -5.94 -4.35 4.77
CA LYS A 61 -7.19 -5.05 4.42
C LYS A 61 -8.43 -4.43 5.06
N ILE A 62 -8.34 -3.90 6.28
CA ILE A 62 -9.47 -3.23 6.94
C ILE A 62 -9.72 -1.87 6.30
N THR A 63 -8.67 -1.10 6.02
CA THR A 63 -8.80 0.27 5.51
C THR A 63 -9.10 0.31 4.01
N LEU A 64 -8.48 -0.55 3.20
CA LEU A 64 -8.61 -0.56 1.75
C LEU A 64 -9.53 -1.68 1.22
N GLY A 65 -9.84 -2.69 2.05
CA GLY A 65 -10.78 -3.75 1.69
C GLY A 65 -10.37 -4.49 0.40
N PRO A 66 -11.30 -4.72 -0.55
CA PRO A 66 -11.00 -5.36 -1.83
C PRO A 66 -9.96 -4.64 -2.70
N TRP A 67 -9.66 -3.37 -2.42
CA TRP A 67 -8.67 -2.60 -3.15
C TRP A 67 -7.23 -2.83 -2.69
N ALA A 68 -7.03 -3.46 -1.53
CA ALA A 68 -5.71 -3.77 -0.97
C ALA A 68 -4.85 -4.70 -1.85
N ARG A 69 -5.45 -5.47 -2.77
CA ARG A 69 -4.73 -6.41 -3.66
C ARG A 69 -4.67 -5.99 -5.12
N ARG A 70 -5.05 -4.76 -5.46
CA ARG A 70 -5.17 -4.31 -6.87
C ARG A 70 -4.09 -3.34 -7.33
N VAL A 71 -2.99 -3.23 -6.59
CA VAL A 71 -1.79 -2.50 -7.02
C VAL A 71 -0.75 -3.48 -7.55
#